data_AF-A0A0J7NSS5-F1
#
_entry.id   AF-A0A0J7NSS5-F1
#
_cell.length_a   1.000
_cell.length_b   1.000
_cell.length_c   1.000
_cell.angle_alpha   90.00
_cell.angle_beta   90.00
_cell.angle_gamma   90.00
#
_symmetry.space_group_name_H-M   'P 1'
#
loop_
_entity.id
_entity.type
_entity.pdbx_description
1 polymer ?
#
loop_
_entity_poly.entity_id
_entity_poly.type
_entity_poly.pdbx_seq_one_letter_code
_entity_poly.pdbx_strand_id
1 'polypeptide(L)'
;MCNCNNCSNNLGNEEERQRAIKSCLERNPNAFRPKIGKGRETGDDIRRHNKGCNCKRSGCLKNYCECYEAKIPCSGNCKCIGCRNIEDPILEKKSLKDLTETTEVRTTQLSLNKAQLQLSEMAFRPPAASNTGTRQPFNFLTDKVVEITCQCLMAQADEAERNMLDDETSQRLIIEEFGRCLKEIIESAHKAEAT
;
A
#
# COMPACT_ATOMS: atom_id res chain seq x y z
N MET A 1 10.05 4.10 -27.84
CA MET A 1 9.23 5.13 -28.52
C MET A 1 8.04 5.47 -27.62
N CYS A 2 7.48 6.68 -27.69
CA CYS A 2 6.34 7.09 -26.84
C CYS A 2 5.03 7.11 -27.63
N ASN A 3 3.90 6.96 -26.95
CA ASN A 3 2.56 6.95 -27.56
C ASN A 3 1.88 8.34 -27.53
N CYS A 4 2.68 9.41 -27.55
CA CYS A 4 2.20 10.78 -27.39
C CYS A 4 1.84 11.40 -28.74
N ASN A 5 0.59 11.83 -28.90
CA ASN A 5 0.17 12.63 -30.06
C ASN A 5 0.86 14.00 -30.01
N ASN A 6 1.31 14.49 -31.18
CA ASN A 6 1.98 15.79 -31.36
C ASN A 6 3.12 16.05 -30.33
N CYS A 7 4.00 15.07 -30.14
CA CYS A 7 5.05 15.13 -29.12
C CYS A 7 6.22 16.06 -29.49
N SER A 8 6.29 17.27 -28.93
CA SER A 8 7.44 18.18 -29.08
C SER A 8 8.62 17.92 -28.13
N ASN A 9 8.61 16.83 -27.35
CA ASN A 9 9.78 16.42 -26.55
C ASN A 9 10.74 15.55 -27.39
N ASN A 10 11.29 16.11 -28.46
CA ASN A 10 12.21 15.45 -29.38
C ASN A 10 13.22 16.46 -29.98
N LEU A 11 14.31 15.97 -30.57
CA LEU A 11 15.41 16.81 -31.10
C LEU A 11 15.03 17.66 -32.32
N GLY A 12 13.98 17.29 -33.07
CA GLY A 12 13.48 18.08 -34.20
C GLY A 12 12.71 19.34 -33.80
N ASN A 13 12.16 19.37 -32.58
CA ASN A 13 11.36 20.48 -32.05
C ASN A 13 12.12 21.25 -30.94
N GLU A 14 13.45 21.36 -31.04
CA GLU A 14 14.30 21.83 -29.96
C GLU A 14 14.01 23.28 -29.52
N GLU A 15 13.64 24.19 -30.43
CA GLU A 15 13.26 25.56 -30.07
C GLU A 15 12.03 25.63 -29.17
N GLU A 16 10.99 24.86 -29.49
CA GLU A 16 9.76 24.79 -28.69
C GLU A 16 10.04 24.10 -27.35
N ARG A 17 10.83 23.02 -27.38
CA ARG A 17 11.28 22.29 -26.19
C ARG A 17 12.07 23.18 -25.23
N GLN A 18 13.02 23.98 -25.72
CA GLN A 18 13.79 24.92 -24.91
C GLN A 18 12.92 26.06 -24.35
N ARG A 19 11.97 26.59 -25.13
CA ARG A 19 11.00 27.58 -24.65
C ARG A 19 10.14 27.03 -23.50
N ALA A 20 9.68 25.78 -23.62
CA ALA A 20 8.94 25.08 -22.57
C ALA A 20 9.79 24.82 -21.31
N ILE A 21 11.05 24.38 -21.47
CA ILE A 21 12.01 24.18 -20.38
C ILE A 21 12.23 25.49 -19.61
N LYS A 22 12.50 26.59 -20.31
CA LYS A 22 12.69 27.92 -19.70
C LYS A 22 11.46 28.35 -18.90
N SER A 23 10.27 28.26 -19.50
CA SER A 23 9.02 28.61 -18.84
C SER A 23 8.72 27.74 -17.60
N CYS A 24 9.10 26.47 -17.61
CA CYS A 24 9.02 25.59 -16.43
C CYS A 24 9.98 26.03 -15.31
N LEU A 25 11.19 26.45 -15.63
CA LEU A 25 12.16 26.97 -14.66
C LEU A 25 11.77 28.33 -14.08
N GLU A 26 11.21 29.22 -14.90
CA GLU A 26 10.68 30.52 -14.46
C GLU A 26 9.58 30.37 -13.39
N ARG A 27 8.73 29.33 -13.51
CA ARG A 27 7.71 28.99 -12.47
C ARG A 27 8.28 28.27 -11.26
N ASN A 28 9.35 27.49 -11.43
CA ASN A 28 9.99 26.73 -10.34
C ASN A 28 11.46 26.44 -10.71
N PRO A 29 12.44 27.12 -10.09
CA PRO A 29 13.86 26.90 -10.41
C PRO A 29 14.36 25.48 -10.05
N ASN A 30 13.61 24.75 -9.22
CA ASN A 30 13.90 23.36 -8.86
C ASN A 30 13.12 22.34 -9.72
N ALA A 31 12.44 22.74 -10.80
CA ALA A 31 11.56 21.86 -11.61
C ALA A 31 12.25 20.60 -12.14
N PHE A 32 13.53 20.70 -12.50
CA PHE A 32 14.33 19.61 -13.05
C PHE A 32 15.31 18.99 -12.03
N ARG A 33 15.20 19.33 -10.74
CA ARG A 33 15.97 18.67 -9.68
C ARG A 33 15.26 17.39 -9.22
N PRO A 34 15.99 16.35 -8.76
CA PRO A 34 15.38 15.12 -8.26
C PRO A 34 14.34 15.38 -7.16
N LYS A 35 13.14 14.80 -7.30
CA LYS A 35 12.04 14.93 -6.32
C LYS A 35 12.34 14.20 -5.00
N ILE A 36 13.09 13.10 -5.09
CA ILE A 36 13.53 12.29 -3.95
C ILE A 36 15.00 12.62 -3.65
N GLY A 37 15.32 12.95 -2.40
CA GLY A 37 16.67 13.23 -1.94
C GLY A 37 16.96 12.65 -0.56
N LYS A 38 18.23 12.71 -0.13
CA LYS A 38 18.61 12.53 1.28
C LYS A 38 18.16 13.78 2.06
N GLY A 39 17.57 13.60 3.24
CA GLY A 39 17.22 14.72 4.12
C GLY A 39 18.48 15.49 4.52
N ARG A 40 18.49 16.81 4.37
CA ARG A 40 19.70 17.63 4.62
C ARG A 40 19.92 17.98 6.09
N GLU A 41 18.92 17.72 6.93
CA GLU A 41 18.74 18.37 8.23
C GLU A 41 18.68 17.41 9.43
N THR A 42 18.97 16.11 9.25
CA THR A 42 18.94 15.13 10.35
C THR A 42 20.15 14.18 10.39
N GLY A 43 21.02 14.17 9.38
CA GLY A 43 22.18 13.26 9.33
C GLY A 43 21.83 11.80 9.01
N ASP A 44 20.59 11.37 9.27
CA ASP A 44 20.04 10.09 8.84
C ASP A 44 20.00 9.97 7.31
N ASP A 45 20.42 8.82 6.79
CA ASP A 45 20.52 8.52 5.36
C ASP A 45 19.15 8.25 4.67
N ILE A 46 18.06 8.65 5.32
CA ILE A 46 16.67 8.37 4.93
C ILE A 46 16.29 9.19 3.69
N ARG A 47 15.85 8.47 2.65
CA ARG A 47 15.33 9.06 1.40
C ARG A 47 13.93 9.64 1.62
N ARG A 48 13.74 10.93 1.31
CA ARG A 48 12.46 11.64 1.50
C ARG A 48 12.01 12.36 0.23
N HIS A 49 10.70 12.54 0.08
CA HIS A 49 10.12 13.34 -1.01
C HIS A 49 10.23 14.83 -0.66
N ASN A 50 11.13 15.55 -1.31
CA ASN A 50 11.55 16.91 -0.92
C ASN A 50 10.37 17.88 -0.72
N LYS A 51 9.37 17.81 -1.60
CA LYS A 51 8.15 18.66 -1.55
C LYS A 51 6.98 18.05 -0.76
N GLY A 52 7.06 16.78 -0.39
CA GLY A 52 5.91 15.95 0.01
C GLY A 52 4.83 15.76 -1.07
N CYS A 53 3.89 14.86 -0.81
CA CYS A 53 2.72 14.59 -1.66
C CYS A 53 1.45 15.31 -1.13
N ASN A 54 0.38 15.35 -1.94
CA ASN A 54 -0.88 16.04 -1.61
C ASN A 54 -2.11 15.12 -1.80
N CYS A 55 -1.95 13.83 -1.49
CA CYS A 55 -2.97 12.82 -1.77
C CYS A 55 -4.23 12.98 -0.92
N LYS A 56 -5.42 12.79 -1.52
CA LYS A 56 -6.72 12.88 -0.81
C LYS A 56 -7.53 11.58 -0.79
N ARG A 57 -7.28 10.64 -1.72
CA ARG A 57 -8.12 9.44 -1.94
C ARG A 57 -7.36 8.11 -2.06
N SER A 58 -6.02 8.16 -2.21
CA SER A 58 -5.21 6.94 -2.38
C SER A 58 -4.84 6.26 -1.05
N GLY A 59 -5.11 6.89 0.10
CA GLY A 59 -4.51 6.52 1.38
C GLY A 59 -2.97 6.57 1.37
N CYS A 60 -2.38 7.17 0.33
CA CYS A 60 -0.97 7.01 -0.06
C CYS A 60 -0.53 5.57 -0.35
N LEU A 61 -1.41 4.57 -0.47
CA LEU A 61 -1.06 3.15 -0.71
C LEU A 61 -1.27 2.72 -2.18
N LYS A 62 -1.14 3.66 -3.13
CA LYS A 62 -1.34 3.44 -4.57
C LYS A 62 -0.35 4.30 -5.35
N ASN A 63 0.01 3.88 -6.57
CA ASN A 63 0.97 4.59 -7.45
C ASN A 63 0.52 6.02 -7.86
N TYR A 64 -0.70 6.45 -7.51
CA TYR A 64 -1.09 7.87 -7.54
C TYR A 64 -0.34 8.75 -6.52
N CYS A 65 0.40 8.15 -5.57
CA CYS A 65 1.22 8.84 -4.59
C CYS A 65 2.70 8.71 -4.96
N GLU A 66 3.36 9.85 -5.19
CA GLU A 66 4.79 9.93 -5.55
C GLU A 66 5.70 9.27 -4.50
N CYS A 67 5.31 9.26 -3.21
CA CYS A 67 6.07 8.58 -2.15
C CYS A 67 6.01 7.05 -2.31
N TYR A 68 4.81 6.50 -2.49
CA TYR A 68 4.57 5.06 -2.60
C TYR A 68 5.08 4.47 -3.91
N GLU A 69 4.98 5.22 -5.01
CA GLU A 69 5.63 4.90 -6.27
C GLU A 69 7.15 4.78 -6.08
N ALA A 70 7.76 5.77 -5.41
CA ALA A 70 9.19 5.80 -5.10
C ALA A 70 9.64 4.86 -3.96
N LYS A 71 8.75 4.02 -3.42
CA LYS A 71 9.02 3.07 -2.32
C LYS A 71 9.62 3.72 -1.07
N ILE A 72 9.10 4.89 -0.72
CA ILE A 72 9.43 5.58 0.52
C ILE A 72 8.16 5.93 1.31
N PRO A 73 8.26 6.02 2.65
CA PRO A 73 7.18 6.52 3.49
C PRO A 73 6.84 7.98 3.15
N CYS A 74 5.64 8.40 3.53
CA CYS A 74 5.33 9.82 3.63
C CYS A 74 6.02 10.40 4.87
N SER A 75 6.50 11.64 4.75
CA SER A 75 7.17 12.37 5.83
C SER A 75 6.38 13.62 6.18
N GLY A 76 6.83 14.40 7.19
CA GLY A 76 6.18 15.65 7.59
C GLY A 76 6.02 16.70 6.48
N ASN A 77 6.76 16.58 5.37
CA ASN A 77 6.60 17.46 4.21
C ASN A 77 5.30 17.16 3.42
N CYS A 78 4.68 16.00 3.61
CA CYS A 78 3.45 15.58 2.92
C CYS A 78 2.20 16.23 3.52
N LYS A 79 1.32 16.74 2.65
CA LYS A 79 0.02 17.34 2.99
C LYS A 79 -1.15 16.43 2.58
N CYS A 80 -0.95 15.13 2.73
CA CYS A 80 -1.93 14.10 2.39
C CYS A 80 -2.97 13.91 3.51
N ILE A 81 -4.23 13.69 3.11
CA ILE A 81 -5.36 13.43 4.01
C ILE A 81 -5.59 11.92 4.08
N GLY A 82 -5.77 11.38 5.29
CA GLY A 82 -5.95 9.94 5.51
C GLY A 82 -4.75 9.10 5.07
N CYS A 83 -3.54 9.56 5.37
CA CYS A 83 -2.31 8.85 5.00
C CYS A 83 -2.19 7.52 5.74
N ARG A 84 -1.90 6.45 5.01
CA ARG A 84 -1.56 5.11 5.54
C ARG A 84 -0.17 4.63 5.08
N ASN A 85 0.58 5.47 4.36
CA ASN A 85 1.95 5.21 3.91
C ASN A 85 2.95 5.79 4.92
N ILE A 86 3.00 5.19 6.10
CA ILE A 86 3.92 5.53 7.19
C ILE A 86 5.02 4.47 7.28
N GLU A 87 6.11 4.76 7.99
CA GLU A 87 7.12 3.74 8.31
C GLU A 87 6.51 2.68 9.23
N ASP A 88 6.68 1.41 8.87
CA ASP A 88 6.43 0.28 9.76
C ASP A 88 7.80 -0.16 10.33
N PRO A 89 8.05 0.04 11.64
CA PRO A 89 9.35 -0.26 12.27
C PRO A 89 9.82 -1.71 12.11
N ILE A 90 8.92 -2.63 11.74
CA ILE A 90 9.18 -4.07 11.64
C ILE A 90 9.82 -4.43 10.28
N LEU A 91 9.65 -3.59 9.25
CA LEU A 91 9.95 -3.97 7.86
C LEU A 91 11.40 -3.76 7.40
N GLU A 92 12.22 -2.95 8.08
CA GLU A 92 13.61 -2.71 7.68
C GLU A 92 14.49 -3.98 7.68
N LYS A 93 14.11 -5.03 8.42
CA LYS A 93 14.83 -6.31 8.43
C LYS A 93 14.58 -7.21 7.21
N LYS A 94 13.62 -6.88 6.33
CA LYS A 94 13.36 -7.63 5.08
C LYS A 94 13.99 -6.94 3.86
N SER A 95 15.29 -6.63 3.98
CA SER A 95 16.05 -6.00 2.91
C SER A 95 16.47 -6.99 1.81
N LEU A 96 15.95 -6.73 0.61
CA LEU A 96 16.61 -6.92 -0.70
C LEU A 96 16.91 -8.33 -1.23
N LYS A 97 16.78 -9.43 -0.47
CA LYS A 97 17.04 -10.80 -0.98
C LYS A 97 15.83 -11.52 -1.61
N ASP A 98 14.61 -11.17 -1.20
CA ASP A 98 13.38 -11.92 -1.54
C ASP A 98 12.89 -11.67 -2.99
N LEU A 99 13.32 -10.58 -3.63
CA LEU A 99 12.90 -10.23 -4.99
C LEU A 99 13.71 -10.96 -6.08
N THR A 100 14.88 -11.51 -5.75
CA THR A 100 15.69 -12.32 -6.67
C THR A 100 15.20 -13.77 -6.74
N GLU A 101 14.82 -14.39 -5.62
CA GLU A 101 14.33 -15.79 -5.60
C GLU A 101 13.04 -15.98 -6.40
N THR A 102 12.13 -15.01 -6.41
CA THR A 102 10.91 -15.06 -7.23
C THR A 102 11.15 -15.01 -8.75
N THR A 103 12.37 -14.65 -9.18
CA THR A 103 12.77 -14.62 -10.60
C THR A 103 13.47 -15.92 -11.01
N GLU A 104 14.31 -16.49 -10.14
CA GLU A 104 15.11 -17.69 -10.46
C GLU A 104 14.27 -18.96 -10.54
N VAL A 105 13.28 -19.14 -9.64
CA VAL A 105 12.37 -20.31 -9.61
C VAL A 105 11.54 -20.45 -10.90
N ARG A 106 11.38 -19.37 -11.69
CA ARG A 106 10.66 -19.41 -12.98
C ARG A 106 11.46 -20.00 -14.14
N THR A 107 12.78 -20.15 -14.01
CA THR A 107 13.66 -20.55 -15.12
C THR A 107 13.86 -22.07 -15.20
N THR A 108 13.68 -22.78 -14.09
CA THR A 108 14.01 -24.22 -13.95
C THR A 108 12.84 -25.19 -14.22
N GLN A 109 11.60 -24.71 -14.42
CA GLN A 109 10.45 -25.58 -14.72
C GLN A 109 10.10 -25.71 -16.22
N LEU A 110 10.77 -24.98 -17.13
CA LEU A 110 10.40 -24.95 -18.56
C LEU A 110 11.13 -25.95 -19.46
N SER A 111 11.85 -26.92 -18.88
CA SER A 111 12.43 -28.03 -19.64
C SER A 111 12.14 -29.37 -18.93
N LEU A 112 10.99 -29.96 -19.28
CA LEU A 112 10.85 -31.40 -19.59
C LEU A 112 9.41 -31.68 -20.08
N ASN A 113 9.32 -32.11 -21.35
CA ASN A 113 8.24 -32.91 -21.96
C ASN A 113 6.87 -32.26 -22.28
N LYS A 114 6.86 -31.63 -23.46
CA LYS A 114 5.69 -31.39 -24.32
C LYS A 114 5.27 -32.65 -25.08
N ALA A 115 4.07 -33.18 -24.81
CA ALA A 115 3.18 -33.98 -25.68
C ALA A 115 2.01 -34.52 -24.83
N GLN A 116 0.73 -34.60 -25.19
CA GLN A 116 -0.14 -34.22 -26.33
C GLN A 116 -1.60 -34.37 -25.80
N LEU A 117 -2.70 -33.70 -26.23
CA LEU A 117 -3.04 -32.68 -27.24
C LEU A 117 -4.31 -31.93 -26.76
N GLN A 118 -4.43 -30.63 -27.07
CA GLN A 118 -5.67 -29.83 -27.36
C GLN A 118 -6.84 -29.83 -26.33
N LEU A 119 -7.46 -28.68 -26.00
CA LEU A 119 -8.06 -27.72 -26.93
C LEU A 119 -8.21 -26.29 -26.35
N SER A 120 -8.25 -25.30 -27.25
CA SER A 120 -8.77 -23.91 -27.11
C SER A 120 -8.27 -22.99 -25.99
N GLU A 121 -7.40 -22.08 -26.40
CA GLU A 121 -7.22 -20.72 -25.90
C GLU A 121 -8.54 -19.92 -25.86
N MET A 122 -8.83 -19.19 -24.76
CA MET A 122 -9.58 -17.92 -24.79
C MET A 122 -9.40 -17.15 -23.47
N ALA A 123 -8.83 -15.95 -23.55
CA ALA A 123 -8.71 -15.04 -22.42
C ALA A 123 -10.03 -14.30 -22.18
N PHE A 124 -10.47 -14.20 -20.92
CA PHE A 124 -11.48 -13.22 -20.50
C PHE A 124 -10.91 -12.20 -19.53
N ARG A 125 -10.60 -11.03 -20.09
CA ARG A 125 -10.34 -9.78 -19.38
C ARG A 125 -11.70 -9.11 -19.12
N PRO A 126 -12.10 -8.81 -17.86
CA PRO A 126 -13.30 -8.01 -17.62
C PRO A 126 -13.10 -6.56 -18.12
N PRO A 127 -14.06 -5.98 -18.85
CA PRO A 127 -14.06 -4.56 -19.16
C PRO A 127 -14.51 -3.72 -17.96
N ALA A 128 -14.23 -2.42 -18.00
CA ALA A 128 -14.75 -1.48 -17.01
C ALA A 128 -16.18 -1.04 -17.36
N ALA A 129 -17.16 -1.29 -16.47
CA ALA A 129 -18.42 -0.56 -16.42
C ALA A 129 -19.12 -0.67 -15.05
N SER A 130 -19.63 0.47 -14.58
CA SER A 130 -20.87 0.69 -13.81
C SER A 130 -21.38 -0.35 -12.79
N ASN A 131 -21.17 -0.04 -11.51
CA ASN A 131 -22.21 0.10 -10.48
C ASN A 131 -23.43 -0.86 -10.51
N THR A 132 -23.22 -2.15 -10.23
CA THR A 132 -24.25 -3.05 -9.64
C THR A 132 -23.62 -3.85 -8.51
N GLY A 133 -24.38 -4.08 -7.44
CA GLY A 133 -23.82 -4.57 -6.17
C GLY A 133 -23.60 -6.08 -6.11
N THR A 134 -22.35 -6.48 -5.94
CA THR A 134 -21.97 -7.67 -5.15
C THR A 134 -20.92 -7.23 -4.13
N ARG A 135 -21.15 -7.51 -2.84
CA ARG A 135 -20.25 -7.09 -1.76
C ARG A 135 -18.94 -7.86 -1.86
N GLN A 136 -17.84 -7.17 -2.19
CA GLN A 136 -16.52 -7.77 -2.10
C GLN A 136 -16.10 -7.95 -0.62
N PRO A 137 -15.31 -9.00 -0.29
CA PRO A 137 -15.03 -9.43 1.09
C PRO A 137 -14.27 -8.42 1.97
N PHE A 138 -13.82 -7.30 1.40
CA PHE A 138 -13.10 -6.21 2.08
C PHE A 138 -13.97 -5.36 3.05
N ASN A 139 -15.15 -5.83 3.47
CA ASN A 139 -16.13 -5.05 4.24
C ASN A 139 -16.42 -5.56 5.66
N PHE A 140 -15.81 -6.67 6.11
CA PHE A 140 -16.09 -7.21 7.45
C PHE A 140 -15.33 -6.49 8.57
N LEU A 141 -14.05 -6.16 8.37
CA LEU A 141 -13.26 -5.40 9.35
C LEU A 141 -13.50 -3.89 9.16
N THR A 142 -14.70 -3.43 9.55
CA THR A 142 -15.02 -2.01 9.60
C THR A 142 -14.43 -1.34 10.84
N ASP A 143 -14.26 -0.02 10.80
CA ASP A 143 -13.83 0.77 11.97
C ASP A 143 -14.71 0.49 13.21
N LYS A 144 -16.00 0.18 13.01
CA LYS A 144 -16.92 -0.17 14.12
C LYS A 144 -16.67 -1.56 14.70
N VAL A 145 -16.27 -2.53 13.89
CA VAL A 145 -15.87 -3.86 14.38
C VAL A 145 -14.55 -3.77 15.16
N VAL A 146 -13.61 -2.94 14.70
CA VAL A 146 -12.37 -2.66 15.45
C VAL A 146 -12.69 -1.95 16.78
N GLU A 147 -13.53 -0.92 16.76
CA GLU A 147 -13.96 -0.18 17.96
C GLU A 147 -14.60 -1.11 19.01
N ILE A 148 -15.54 -1.96 18.60
CA ILE A 148 -16.20 -2.95 19.49
C ILE A 148 -15.18 -3.96 20.02
N THR A 149 -14.28 -4.47 19.17
CA THR A 149 -13.22 -5.39 19.61
C THR A 149 -12.34 -4.74 20.69
N CYS A 150 -11.90 -3.50 20.48
CA CYS A 150 -11.12 -2.75 21.48
C CYS A 150 -11.91 -2.51 22.78
N GLN A 151 -13.22 -2.24 22.69
CA GLN A 151 -14.09 -2.09 23.87
C GLN A 151 -14.19 -3.38 24.69
N CYS A 152 -14.30 -4.55 24.04
CA CYS A 152 -14.27 -5.84 24.73
C CYS A 152 -12.94 -6.08 25.47
N LEU A 153 -11.80 -5.79 24.82
CA LEU A 153 -10.48 -5.95 25.44
C LEU A 153 -10.27 -5.01 26.63
N MET A 154 -10.70 -3.75 26.51
CA MET A 154 -10.65 -2.79 27.62
C MET A 154 -11.55 -3.22 28.77
N ALA A 155 -12.78 -3.66 28.49
CA ALA A 155 -13.68 -4.14 29.54
C ALA A 155 -13.10 -5.34 30.31
N GLN A 156 -12.42 -6.26 29.62
CA GLN A 156 -11.73 -7.40 30.24
C GLN A 156 -10.52 -6.97 31.06
N ALA A 157 -9.75 -5.98 30.61
CA ALA A 157 -8.63 -5.41 31.35
C ALA A 157 -9.14 -4.71 32.64
N ASP A 158 -10.14 -3.83 32.53
CA ASP A 158 -10.76 -3.17 33.67
C ASP A 158 -11.36 -4.19 34.66
N GLU A 159 -11.87 -5.33 34.18
CA GLU A 159 -12.36 -6.42 35.04
C GLU A 159 -11.24 -7.18 35.75
N ALA A 160 -10.13 -7.43 35.08
CA ALA A 160 -8.95 -8.03 35.70
C ALA A 160 -8.36 -7.12 36.80
N GLU A 161 -8.29 -5.80 36.55
CA GLU A 161 -7.89 -4.80 37.53
C GLU A 161 -8.85 -4.73 38.73
N ARG A 162 -10.18 -4.70 38.50
CA ARG A 162 -11.18 -4.70 39.58
C ARG A 162 -11.11 -5.94 40.46
N ASN A 163 -10.76 -7.10 39.88
CA ASN A 163 -10.58 -8.35 40.59
C ASN A 163 -9.18 -8.52 41.20
N MET A 164 -8.28 -7.53 41.02
CA MET A 164 -6.88 -7.53 41.47
C MET A 164 -6.11 -8.79 41.07
N LEU A 165 -6.31 -9.22 39.82
CA LEU A 165 -5.57 -10.34 39.23
C LEU A 165 -4.11 -9.94 38.97
N ASP A 166 -3.22 -10.92 38.98
CA ASP A 166 -1.81 -10.72 38.61
C ASP A 166 -1.66 -10.45 37.10
N ASP A 167 -0.50 -9.89 36.71
CA ASP A 167 -0.22 -9.52 35.31
C ASP A 167 -0.30 -10.71 34.34
N GLU A 168 0.11 -11.92 34.74
CA GLU A 168 0.12 -13.11 33.89
C GLU A 168 -1.31 -13.61 33.64
N THR A 169 -2.12 -13.71 34.69
CA THR A 169 -3.55 -14.04 34.61
C THR A 169 -4.31 -12.99 33.80
N SER A 170 -4.02 -11.71 34.02
CA SER A 170 -4.66 -10.59 33.31
C SER A 170 -4.36 -10.61 31.81
N GLN A 171 -3.08 -10.79 31.45
CA GLN A 171 -2.67 -10.94 30.05
C GLN A 171 -3.33 -12.14 29.38
N ARG A 172 -3.39 -13.30 30.06
CA ARG A 172 -4.07 -14.49 29.53
C ARG A 172 -5.54 -14.22 29.21
N LEU A 173 -6.29 -13.61 30.13
CA LEU A 173 -7.71 -13.30 29.93
C LEU A 173 -7.94 -12.33 28.77
N ILE A 174 -7.12 -11.29 28.62
CA ILE A 174 -7.21 -10.34 27.51
C ILE A 174 -6.93 -11.04 26.16
N ILE A 175 -5.96 -11.96 26.12
CA ILE A 175 -5.65 -12.76 24.92
C ILE A 175 -6.79 -13.74 24.59
N GLU A 176 -7.40 -14.37 25.59
CA GLU A 176 -8.55 -15.25 25.42
C GLU A 176 -9.79 -14.51 24.87
N GLU A 177 -10.09 -13.31 25.38
CA GLU A 177 -11.15 -12.47 24.83
C GLU A 177 -10.84 -11.98 23.42
N PHE A 178 -9.58 -11.64 23.10
CA PHE A 178 -9.19 -11.31 21.73
C PHE A 178 -9.42 -12.50 20.78
N GLY A 179 -9.07 -13.71 21.22
CA GLY A 179 -9.36 -14.95 20.50
C GLY A 179 -10.85 -15.17 20.28
N ARG A 180 -11.69 -14.87 21.27
CA ARG A 180 -13.16 -14.94 21.14
C ARG A 180 -13.68 -13.94 20.10
N CYS A 181 -13.30 -12.66 20.19
CA CYS A 181 -13.71 -11.64 19.21
C CYS A 181 -13.30 -12.01 17.78
N LEU A 182 -12.07 -12.50 17.57
CA LEU A 182 -11.62 -12.96 16.25
C LEU A 182 -12.47 -14.12 15.71
N LYS A 183 -12.82 -15.08 16.57
CA LYS A 183 -13.68 -16.21 16.18
C LYS A 183 -15.07 -15.73 15.77
N GLU A 184 -15.68 -14.81 16.52
CA GLU A 184 -16.99 -14.23 16.19
C GLU A 184 -16.98 -13.43 14.88
N ILE A 185 -15.90 -12.70 14.60
CA ILE A 185 -15.71 -11.98 13.32
C ILE A 185 -15.65 -12.98 12.15
N ILE A 186 -14.90 -14.08 12.29
CA ILE A 186 -14.77 -15.14 11.27
C ILE A 186 -16.11 -15.85 11.05
N GLU A 187 -16.81 -16.24 12.12
CA GLU A 187 -18.13 -16.86 12.02
C GLU A 187 -19.17 -15.93 11.38
N SER A 188 -19.12 -14.64 11.67
CA SER A 188 -20.00 -13.62 11.08
C SER A 188 -19.70 -13.40 9.59
N ALA A 189 -18.44 -13.46 9.19
CA ALA A 189 -18.03 -13.40 7.78
C ALA A 189 -18.59 -14.60 7.00
N HIS A 190 -18.39 -15.83 7.49
CA HIS A 190 -18.90 -17.03 6.82
C HIS A 190 -20.44 -17.07 6.73
N LYS A 191 -21.15 -16.61 7.76
CA LYS A 191 -22.64 -16.54 7.73
C LYS A 191 -23.16 -15.60 6.63
N ALA A 192 -22.45 -14.51 6.35
CA ALA A 192 -22.83 -13.55 5.32
C ALA A 192 -22.45 -13.93 3.88
N GLU A 193 -21.67 -15.00 3.68
CA GLU A 193 -21.46 -15.63 2.36
C GLU A 193 -22.55 -16.67 2.03
N ALA A 194 -23.32 -17.11 3.03
CA ALA A 194 -24.37 -18.12 2.93
C ALA A 194 -25.79 -17.55 2.86
N THR A 195 -25.95 -16.22 2.73
CA THR A 195 -27.24 -15.50 2.69
C THR A 195 -27.35 -14.61 1.44
#